data_AF-A0A4V2NGN0-F1
#
_entry.id   AF-A0A4V2NGN0-F1
#
_cell.length_a   1.000
_cell.length_b   1.000
_cell.length_c   1.000
_cell.angle_alpha   90.00
_cell.angle_beta   90.00
_cell.angle_gamma   90.00
#
_symmetry.space_group_name_H-M   'P 1'
#
loop_
_entity.id
_entity.type
_entity.pdbx_description
1 polymer ?
#
loop_
_entity_poly.entity_id
_entity_poly.type
_entity_poly.pdbx_seq_one_letter_code
_entity_poly.pdbx_strand_id
1 'polypeptide(L)' 'MTKRSRRTHSAAFKAKVAMAAVKGERTLAELAQQFDVHPNQITEWKRPLQERAADVFGAPDPYMLGHPSMPPNLL' A
#
# COMPACT_ATOMS: atom_id res chain seq x y z
N MET A 1 -20.67 -27.19 8.23
CA MET A 1 -19.59 -26.55 7.44
C MET A 1 -19.36 -25.15 7.99
N THR A 2 -18.44 -24.99 8.93
CA THR A 2 -18.23 -23.72 9.64
C THR A 2 -17.56 -22.72 8.71
N LYS A 3 -18.33 -21.69 8.35
CA LYS A 3 -17.96 -20.55 7.51
C LYS A 3 -16.65 -19.98 8.07
N ARG A 4 -15.53 -20.25 7.38
CA ARG A 4 -14.21 -19.71 7.72
C ARG A 4 -14.35 -18.19 7.63
N SER A 5 -14.66 -17.56 8.76
CA SER A 5 -14.72 -16.12 8.92
C SER A 5 -13.33 -15.63 8.58
N ARG A 6 -13.13 -15.22 7.32
CA ARG A 6 -11.92 -14.53 6.91
C ARG A 6 -11.92 -13.28 7.77
N ARG A 7 -11.12 -13.27 8.82
CA ARG A 7 -10.77 -12.06 9.56
C ARG A 7 -10.28 -11.06 8.53
N THR A 8 -11.19 -10.17 8.13
CA THR A 8 -10.91 -9.13 7.15
C THR A 8 -10.11 -8.07 7.87
N HIS A 9 -8.79 -8.09 7.69
CA HIS A 9 -7.94 -7.01 8.19
C HIS A 9 -8.30 -5.70 7.47
N SER A 10 -8.42 -4.62 8.25
CA SER A 10 -8.69 -3.29 7.71
C SER A 10 -7.58 -2.85 6.75
N ALA A 11 -7.94 -2.04 5.74
CA ALA A 11 -6.98 -1.54 4.75
C ALA A 11 -5.78 -0.83 5.41
N ALA A 12 -6.01 -0.04 6.44
CA ALA A 12 -4.97 0.63 7.22
C ALA A 12 -4.00 -0.35 7.90
N PHE A 13 -4.51 -1.48 8.40
CA PHE A 13 -3.67 -2.51 9.04
C PHE A 13 -2.78 -3.21 8.02
N LYS A 14 -3.36 -3.59 6.87
CA LYS A 14 -2.62 -4.20 5.76
C LYS A 14 -1.52 -3.26 5.26
N ALA A 15 -1.84 -1.96 5.09
CA ALA A 15 -0.89 -0.94 4.68
C ALA A 15 0.26 -0.80 5.70
N LYS A 16 -0.04 -0.74 7.00
CA LYS A 16 0.98 -0.65 8.06
C LYS A 16 1.95 -1.84 8.04
N VAL A 17 1.41 -3.05 7.95
CA VAL A 17 2.22 -4.28 7.90
C VAL A 17 3.02 -4.37 6.61
N ALA A 18 2.42 -4.03 5.47
CA ALA A 18 3.09 -3.98 4.18
C ALA A 18 4.22 -2.92 4.16
N MET A 19 4.01 -1.72 4.70
CA MET A 19 5.04 -0.70 4.80
C MET A 19 6.21 -1.15 5.68
N ALA A 20 5.94 -1.79 6.82
CA ALA A 20 7.01 -2.36 7.66
C ALA A 20 7.82 -3.44 6.90
N ALA A 21 7.14 -4.26 6.10
CA ALA A 21 7.78 -5.28 5.26
C ALA A 21 8.52 -4.70 4.04
N VAL A 22 8.14 -3.52 3.54
CA VAL A 22 8.87 -2.78 2.50
C VAL A 22 10.10 -2.09 3.10
N LYS A 23 9.98 -1.51 4.29
CA LYS A 23 11.07 -0.80 4.98
C LYS A 23 12.22 -1.73 5.38
N GLY A 24 11.96 -3.03 5.56
CA GLY A 24 13.00 -4.04 5.75
C GLY A 24 13.67 -4.02 7.12
N GLU A 25 13.17 -3.22 8.07
CA GLU A 25 13.70 -3.15 9.44
C GLU A 25 13.49 -4.44 10.25
N ARG A 26 12.51 -5.27 9.84
CA ARG A 26 12.18 -6.53 10.50
C ARG A 26 11.91 -7.58 9.44
N THR A 27 12.24 -8.83 9.76
CA THR A 27 11.94 -9.95 8.85
C THR A 27 10.44 -10.20 8.79
N LEU A 28 9.99 -10.87 7.71
CA LEU A 28 8.59 -11.27 7.58
C LEU A 28 8.13 -12.15 8.76
N ALA A 29 9.03 -12.96 9.33
CA ALA A 29 8.74 -13.83 10.47
C ALA A 29 8.57 -13.05 11.78
N GLU A 30 9.31 -11.96 11.96
CA GLU A 30 9.16 -11.08 13.12
C GLU A 30 7.88 -10.23 13.02
N LEU A 31 7.60 -9.69 11.84
CA LEU A 31 6.34 -8.99 11.59
C LEU A 31 5.14 -9.93 11.76
N ALA A 32 5.28 -11.18 11.34
CA ALA A 32 4.25 -12.19 11.50
C ALA A 32 3.90 -12.42 12.97
N GLN A 33 4.91 -12.54 13.84
CA GLN A 33 4.72 -12.71 15.27
C GLN A 33 4.18 -11.43 15.92
N GLN A 34 4.70 -10.26 15.54
CA GLN A 34 4.30 -8.99 16.15
C GLN A 34 2.86 -8.60 15.85
N PHE A 35 2.41 -8.85 14.62
CA PHE A 35 1.08 -8.46 14.16
C PHE A 35 0.06 -9.61 14.22
N ASP A 36 0.48 -10.81 14.65
CA ASP A 36 -0.31 -12.05 14.61
C ASP A 36 -0.84 -12.35 13.19
N VAL A 37 0.04 -12.21 12.19
CA VAL A 37 -0.27 -12.35 10.77
C VAL A 37 0.63 -13.42 10.16
N HIS A 38 0.09 -14.30 9.33
CA HIS A 38 0.92 -15.27 8.61
C HIS A 38 1.87 -14.57 7.61
N PRO A 39 3.17 -14.96 7.51
CA PRO A 39 4.14 -14.30 6.63
C PRO A 39 3.70 -14.26 5.15
N ASN A 40 2.97 -15.28 4.69
CA ASN A 40 2.38 -15.27 3.35
C ASN A 40 1.41 -14.08 3.11
N GLN A 41 0.60 -13.72 4.12
CA GLN A 41 -0.32 -12.58 4.02
C GLN A 41 0.44 -11.25 3.95
N ILE A 42 1.57 -11.15 4.66
CA ILE A 42 2.43 -9.96 4.60
C ILE A 42 2.97 -9.78 3.18
N THR A 43 3.41 -10.85 2.54
CA THR A 43 3.84 -10.84 1.14
C THR A 43 2.69 -10.47 0.20
N GLU A 44 1.48 -11.00 0.42
CA GLU A 44 0.30 -10.63 -0.35
C GLU A 44 -0.09 -9.16 -0.19
N TRP A 45 0.14 -8.53 0.96
CA TRP A 45 -0.15 -7.10 1.17
C TRP A 45 0.99 -6.20 0.70
N LYS A 46 2.23 -6.70 0.71
CA LYS A 46 3.41 -5.99 0.22
C LYS A 46 3.35 -5.75 -1.30
N ARG A 47 2.93 -6.74 -2.09
CA ARG A 47 2.80 -6.63 -3.56
C ARG A 47 1.96 -5.42 -4.01
N PRO A 48 0.67 -5.31 -3.64
CA PRO A 48 -0.17 -4.20 -4.07
C PRO A 48 0.32 -2.87 -3.53
N LEU A 49 0.96 -2.83 -2.35
CA LEU A 49 1.53 -1.59 -1.83
C LEU A 49 2.70 -1.09 -2.69
N GLN A 50 3.57 -1.98 -3.16
CA GLN A 50 4.67 -1.61 -4.07
C GLN A 50 4.16 -1.20 -5.45
N GLU A 51 3.18 -1.93 -6.00
CA GLU A 51 2.58 -1.63 -7.29
C GLU A 51 1.87 -0.27 -7.28
N ARG A 52 1.07 -0.01 -6.24
CA ARG A 52 0.41 1.29 -6.05
C ARG A 52 1.38 2.41 -5.69
N ALA A 53 2.50 2.12 -5.03
CA ALA A 53 3.53 3.13 -4.80
C ALA A 53 4.12 3.62 -6.13
N ALA A 54 4.38 2.72 -7.09
CA ALA A 54 4.84 3.11 -8.42
C ALA A 54 3.78 3.94 -9.16
N ASP A 55 2.50 3.60 -9.02
CA ASP A 55 1.38 4.37 -9.58
C ASP A 55 1.31 5.80 -9.04
N VAL A 56 1.58 6.01 -7.74
CA VAL A 56 1.59 7.35 -7.10
C VAL A 56 2.67 8.26 -7.70
N PHE A 57 3.82 7.72 -8.11
CA PHE A 57 4.89 8.50 -8.74
C PHE A 57 4.83 8.49 -10.28
N GLY A 58 4.09 7.54 -10.87
CA GLY A 58 3.92 7.38 -12.31
C GLY A 58 2.66 8.04 -12.85
N ALA A 59 1.75 8.51 -11.99
CA ALA A 59 0.62 9.32 -12.41
C ALA A 59 1.17 10.56 -13.10
N PRO A 60 0.93 10.74 -14.42
CA PRO A 60 1.15 12.03 -15.04
C PRO A 60 0.30 13.00 -14.24
N ASP A 61 0.92 14.08 -13.78
CA ASP A 61 0.18 15.20 -13.25
C ASP A 61 -0.98 15.48 -14.21
N PRO A 62 -2.24 15.51 -13.75
CA PRO A 62 -3.38 15.66 -14.65
C PRO A 62 -3.36 16.99 -15.42
N TYR A 63 -2.43 17.91 -15.10
CA TYR A 63 -2.15 19.11 -15.88
C TYR A 63 -1.07 18.92 -16.97
N MET A 64 -0.36 17.79 -17.01
CA MET A 64 0.68 17.48 -18.01
C MET A 64 0.18 16.70 -19.24
N LEU A 65 -1.02 16.12 -19.19
CA LEU A 65 -1.66 15.46 -20.33
C LEU A 65 -2.89 16.26 -20.83
N GLY A 66 -2.65 17.45 -21.37
CA GLY A 66 -3.49 17.97 -22.47
C GLY A 66 -4.58 19.02 -22.18
N HIS A 67 -4.45 19.90 -21.18
CA HIS A 67 -5.34 21.08 -21.06
C HIS A 67 -4.55 22.40 -20.98
N PRO A 68 -4.79 23.38 -21.88
CA PRO A 68 -4.25 24.73 -21.72
C PRO A 68 -5.13 25.50 -20.73
N SER A 69 -4.69 25.65 -19.48
CA SER A 69 -5.09 26.78 -18.65
C SER A 69 -4.10 26.96 -17.51
N MET A 70 -3.16 27.88 -17.73
CA MET A 70 -2.50 28.61 -16.65
C MET A 70 -3.59 29.23 -15.74
N PRO A 71 -3.38 29.31 -14.41
CA PRO A 71 -4.20 30.19 -13.59
C PRO A 71 -3.91 31.65 -13.99
N PRO A 72 -4.92 32.48 -14.30
CA PRO A 72 -4.69 33.90 -14.50
C PRO A 72 -4.37 34.56 -13.14
N ASN A 73 -3.26 35.29 -13.12
CA ASN A 73 -2.83 36.25 -12.10
C ASN A 73 -2.43 35.73 -10.71
N LEU A 74 -1.12 35.68 -10.51
CA LEU A 74 -0.49 36.27 -9.32
C LEU A 74 -0.16 37.73 -9.65
N LEU A 75 -1.12 38.62 -9.42
CA LEU A 75 -0.95 40.06 -9.26
C LEU A 75 -1.53 40.44 -7.89
#